data_AF-A0AAI9YB58-F1
#
_entry.id   AF-A0AAI9YB58-F1
#
_cell.length_a   1.000
_cell.length_b   1.000
_cell.length_c   1.000
_cell.angle_alpha   90.00
_cell.angle_beta   90.00
_cell.angle_gamma   90.00
#
_symmetry.space_group_name_H-M   'P 1'
#
loop_
_entity.id
_entity.type
_entity.pdbx_description
1 polymer ?
#
loop_
_entity_poly.entity_id
_entity_poly.type
_entity_poly.pdbx_seq_one_letter_code
_entity_poly.pdbx_strand_id
1 'polypeptide(L)'
;MAPSRNTMARRSNANFEIKRKVRLVTEQNVIDKPSPVEDFPMRKWSINVYIIGEDGEEHPADCFLKVVYNLHPSFENPTQTFNKPPFRCENEGWGEFDMTIDCYITEKSKQSLSHDLNFAKNRYEAEHTVSFKNPSQALQLILRETGPLPSDDDRLKKKGGAGKKGAQKYDYEKIAQALEKLDEDDLLRVIQIINDNKTAETYIKSDVDGELAPASPGVDLLAAGEFSIDLYTMSDQMTKLLWDYLHWPLRAISMGLHGLRKWAGLDIYDRPLTSQKSKKGLVS
;
A
#
# COMPACT_ATOMS: atom_id res chain seq x y z
N MET A 1 -31.13 -3.92 40.29
CA MET A 1 -31.60 -3.90 38.88
C MET A 1 -30.79 -2.85 38.14
N ALA A 2 -29.78 -3.28 37.38
CA ALA A 2 -29.13 -2.60 36.24
C ALA A 2 -27.80 -3.32 35.94
N PRO A 3 -27.60 -3.97 34.77
CA PRO A 3 -26.28 -4.35 34.32
C PRO A 3 -25.66 -3.22 33.50
N SER A 4 -24.42 -2.87 33.84
CA SER A 4 -23.61 -1.86 33.16
C SER A 4 -23.27 -2.32 31.74
N ARG A 5 -23.60 -1.48 30.77
CA ARG A 5 -23.25 -1.62 29.36
C ARG A 5 -21.77 -1.31 29.19
N ASN A 6 -20.96 -2.29 28.81
CA ASN A 6 -19.74 -2.02 28.06
C ASN A 6 -19.35 -3.20 27.17
N THR A 7 -20.14 -3.45 26.13
CA THR A 7 -19.68 -4.21 24.97
C THR A 7 -19.15 -3.21 23.95
N MET A 8 -17.84 -2.94 24.00
CA MET A 8 -17.14 -2.38 22.84
C MET A 8 -17.45 -3.28 21.65
N ALA A 9 -18.15 -2.73 20.67
CA ALA A 9 -18.31 -3.32 19.37
C ALA A 9 -16.90 -3.46 18.76
N ARG A 10 -16.32 -4.65 18.93
CA ARG A 10 -15.18 -5.14 18.17
C ARG A 10 -15.58 -5.01 16.71
N ARG A 11 -15.11 -3.95 16.04
CA ARG A 11 -15.25 -3.77 14.59
C ARG A 11 -14.82 -5.09 13.96
N SER A 12 -15.76 -5.76 13.29
CA SER A 12 -15.45 -6.93 12.50
C SER A 12 -14.49 -6.47 11.40
N ASN A 13 -13.21 -6.79 11.53
CA ASN A 13 -12.34 -6.82 10.36
C ASN A 13 -12.98 -7.83 9.43
N ALA A 14 -13.66 -7.34 8.38
CA ALA A 14 -14.17 -8.19 7.34
C ALA A 14 -12.95 -8.87 6.70
N ASN A 15 -12.76 -10.14 7.03
CA ASN A 15 -11.70 -10.97 6.51
C ASN A 15 -12.02 -11.24 5.04
N PHE A 16 -11.50 -10.42 4.12
CA PHE A 16 -11.75 -10.61 2.69
C PHE A 16 -10.51 -11.22 2.02
N GLU A 17 -10.77 -12.14 1.09
CA GLU A 17 -9.76 -12.92 0.39
C GLU A 17 -9.86 -12.61 -1.10
N ILE A 18 -8.72 -12.33 -1.72
CA ILE A 18 -8.59 -12.16 -3.17
C ILE A 18 -7.91 -13.40 -3.73
N LYS A 19 -8.42 -13.93 -4.84
CA LYS A 19 -7.77 -15.05 -5.54
C LYS A 19 -7.24 -14.56 -6.89
N ARG A 20 -6.04 -15.01 -7.26
CA ARG A 20 -5.44 -14.81 -8.58
C ARG A 20 -4.91 -16.12 -9.12
N LYS A 21 -4.76 -16.19 -10.43
CA LYS A 21 -4.08 -17.30 -11.09
C LYS A 21 -2.61 -16.93 -11.27
N VAL A 22 -1.74 -17.87 -10.91
CA VAL A 22 -0.31 -17.85 -11.22
C VAL A 22 -0.08 -18.85 -12.33
N ARG A 23 0.72 -18.49 -13.33
CA ARG A 23 1.17 -19.39 -14.38
C ARG A 23 2.67 -19.60 -14.25
N LEU A 24 3.05 -20.87 -14.20
CA LEU A 24 4.43 -21.32 -14.30
C LEU A 24 4.67 -21.67 -15.77
N VAL A 25 5.65 -21.02 -16.39
CA VAL A 25 6.04 -21.30 -17.78
C VAL A 25 7.40 -21.99 -17.75
N THR A 26 7.43 -23.22 -18.24
CA THR A 26 8.65 -24.03 -18.30
C THR A 26 9.09 -24.20 -19.74
N GLU A 27 10.37 -23.93 -19.98
CA GLU A 27 11.03 -24.12 -21.26
C GLU A 27 12.25 -25.01 -21.09
N GLN A 28 12.49 -25.92 -22.02
CA GLN A 28 13.65 -26.79 -22.02
C GLN A 28 14.14 -27.11 -23.42
N ASN A 29 15.44 -27.38 -23.51
CA ASN A 29 16.08 -27.90 -24.71
C ASN A 29 17.23 -28.84 -24.37
N VAL A 30 17.49 -29.80 -25.26
CA VAL A 30 18.70 -30.61 -25.21
C VAL A 30 19.93 -29.72 -25.48
N ILE A 31 21.01 -29.97 -24.76
CA ILE A 31 22.30 -29.31 -24.94
C ILE A 31 23.38 -30.33 -25.29
N ASP A 32 24.40 -29.89 -26.01
CA ASP A 32 25.56 -30.73 -26.38
C ASP A 32 26.55 -30.83 -25.22
N LYS A 33 26.10 -31.46 -24.13
CA LYS A 33 26.92 -31.81 -22.96
C LYS A 33 26.80 -33.31 -22.70
N PRO A 34 27.90 -33.99 -22.34
CA PRO A 34 27.85 -35.41 -22.02
C PRO A 34 26.96 -35.62 -20.80
N SER A 35 26.02 -36.56 -20.92
CA SER A 35 25.20 -36.98 -19.80
C SER A 35 25.93 -38.04 -18.97
N PRO A 36 25.82 -38.00 -17.63
CA PRO A 36 26.32 -39.07 -16.78
C PRO A 36 25.48 -40.35 -16.87
N VAL A 37 24.28 -40.30 -17.47
CA VAL A 37 23.38 -41.45 -17.63
C VAL A 37 23.24 -41.76 -19.12
N GLU A 38 23.51 -43.02 -19.49
CA GLU A 38 23.32 -43.49 -20.87
C GLU A 38 21.85 -43.30 -21.31
N ASP A 39 21.65 -42.95 -22.58
CA ASP A 39 20.35 -42.67 -23.24
C ASP A 39 19.56 -41.44 -22.77
N PHE A 40 19.99 -40.75 -21.70
CA PHE A 40 19.32 -39.51 -21.25
C PHE A 40 20.16 -38.29 -21.59
N PRO A 41 19.80 -37.47 -22.58
CA PRO A 41 20.61 -36.30 -22.94
C PRO A 41 20.56 -35.23 -21.85
N MET A 42 21.65 -34.47 -21.70
CA MET A 42 21.66 -33.30 -20.83
C MET A 42 20.74 -32.22 -21.40
N ARG A 43 19.96 -31.57 -20.53
CA ARG A 43 19.05 -30.50 -20.92
C ARG A 43 19.33 -29.25 -20.14
N LYS A 44 19.09 -28.12 -20.77
CA LYS A 44 18.94 -26.83 -20.11
C LYS A 44 17.45 -26.54 -20.00
N TRP A 45 17.02 -26.13 -18.82
CA TRP A 45 15.62 -25.79 -18.57
C TRP A 45 15.53 -24.49 -17.77
N SER A 46 14.41 -23.79 -17.96
CA SER A 46 14.08 -22.59 -17.20
C SER A 46 12.61 -22.54 -16.84
N ILE A 47 12.30 -21.97 -15.68
CA ILE A 47 10.94 -21.77 -15.17
C ILE A 47 10.75 -20.29 -14.85
N ASN A 48 9.67 -19.71 -15.37
CA ASN A 48 9.25 -18.33 -15.11
C ASN A 48 7.89 -18.32 -14.39
N VAL A 49 7.65 -17.29 -13.57
CA VAL A 49 6.41 -17.12 -12.80
C VAL A 49 5.70 -15.83 -13.23
N TYR A 50 4.44 -15.97 -13.63
CA TYR A 50 3.57 -14.86 -14.04
C TYR A 50 2.26 -14.86 -13.26
N ILE A 51 1.61 -13.70 -13.17
CA ILE A 51 0.21 -13.59 -12.74
C ILE A 51 -0.65 -13.47 -13.99
N ILE A 52 -1.76 -14.19 -14.02
CA ILE A 52 -2.72 -14.11 -15.12
C ILE A 52 -3.79 -13.08 -14.78
N GLY A 53 -3.92 -12.08 -15.64
CA GLY A 53 -4.96 -11.06 -15.60
C GLY A 53 -6.35 -11.63 -15.89
N GLU A 54 -7.40 -10.85 -15.66
CA GLU A 54 -8.77 -11.26 -16.00
C GLU A 54 -8.99 -11.38 -17.53
N ASP A 55 -8.23 -10.61 -18.31
CA ASP A 55 -8.15 -10.71 -19.78
C ASP A 55 -7.42 -11.98 -20.26
N GLY A 56 -6.76 -12.70 -19.35
CA GLY A 56 -5.96 -13.89 -19.67
C GLY A 56 -4.51 -13.59 -20.03
N GLU A 57 -4.10 -12.32 -20.01
CA GLU A 57 -2.73 -11.88 -20.32
C GLU A 57 -1.77 -12.18 -19.17
N GLU A 58 -0.48 -12.30 -19.51
CA GLU A 58 0.60 -12.55 -18.55
C GLU A 58 1.17 -11.24 -18.02
N HIS A 59 1.06 -11.04 -16.71
CA HIS A 59 1.62 -9.90 -16.00
C HIS A 59 2.82 -10.32 -15.14
N PRO A 60 3.78 -9.39 -14.90
CA PRO A 60 4.81 -9.59 -13.90
C PRO A 60 4.20 -9.94 -12.54
N ALA A 61 4.78 -10.93 -11.84
CA ALA A 61 4.28 -11.39 -10.55
C ALA A 61 4.78 -10.53 -9.37
N ASP A 62 4.65 -9.20 -9.48
CA ASP A 62 5.09 -8.21 -8.47
C ASP A 62 4.37 -8.32 -7.12
N CYS A 63 3.30 -9.12 -7.04
CA CYS A 63 2.64 -9.46 -5.78
C CYS A 63 3.49 -10.36 -4.86
N PHE A 64 4.62 -10.89 -5.36
CA PHE A 64 5.56 -11.68 -4.58
C PHE A 64 6.85 -10.91 -4.29
N LEU A 65 7.25 -10.91 -3.03
CA LEU A 65 8.53 -10.34 -2.57
C LEU A 65 9.71 -11.19 -3.06
N LYS A 66 9.56 -12.51 -3.01
CA LYS A 66 10.55 -13.46 -3.51
C LYS A 66 9.91 -14.80 -3.86
N VAL A 67 10.57 -15.55 -4.72
CA VAL A 67 10.21 -16.93 -5.08
C VAL A 67 11.39 -17.83 -4.76
N VAL A 68 11.12 -18.95 -4.10
CA VAL A 68 12.12 -19.95 -3.74
C VAL A 68 11.79 -21.26 -4.45
N TYR A 69 12.71 -21.75 -5.27
CA TYR A 69 12.61 -23.04 -5.94
C TYR A 69 13.31 -24.10 -5.09
N ASN A 70 12.56 -25.11 -4.66
CA ASN A 70 13.07 -26.26 -3.92
C ASN A 70 13.27 -27.43 -4.90
N LEU A 71 14.43 -27.45 -5.53
CA LEU A 71 14.86 -28.45 -6.51
C LEU A 71 15.16 -29.80 -5.87
N HIS A 72 15.42 -30.81 -6.71
CA HIS A 72 15.85 -32.13 -6.24
C HIS A 72 17.17 -32.05 -5.44
N PRO A 73 17.39 -32.86 -4.38
CA PRO A 73 18.60 -32.81 -3.57
C PRO A 73 19.92 -33.13 -4.29
N SER A 74 19.86 -33.62 -5.53
CA SER A 74 21.05 -33.90 -6.36
C SER A 74 21.73 -32.64 -6.91
N PHE A 75 21.05 -31.49 -6.90
CA PHE A 75 21.64 -30.21 -7.30
C PHE A 75 22.57 -29.69 -6.20
N GLU A 76 23.68 -29.05 -6.58
CA GLU A 76 24.62 -28.44 -5.62
C GLU A 76 23.93 -27.36 -4.76
N ASN A 77 23.06 -26.56 -5.41
CA ASN A 77 22.22 -25.55 -4.76
C ASN A 77 20.74 -25.92 -4.97
N PRO A 78 20.18 -26.83 -4.14
CA PRO A 78 18.82 -27.32 -4.33
C PRO A 78 17.76 -26.29 -3.92
N THR A 79 18.10 -25.26 -3.14
CA THR A 79 17.19 -24.17 -2.79
C THR A 79 17.67 -22.87 -3.42
N GLN A 80 16.96 -22.37 -4.42
CA GLN A 80 17.34 -21.16 -5.17
C GLN A 80 16.30 -20.05 -4.97
N THR A 81 16.73 -18.86 -4.58
CA THR A 81 15.85 -17.71 -4.27
C THR A 81 16.00 -16.59 -5.27
N PHE A 82 14.88 -16.07 -5.76
CA PHE A 82 14.81 -14.96 -6.72
C PHE A 82 13.90 -13.87 -6.17
N ASN A 83 14.30 -12.60 -6.32
CA ASN A 83 13.62 -11.45 -5.69
C ASN A 83 12.99 -10.47 -6.70
N LYS A 84 13.04 -10.78 -8.01
CA LYS A 84 12.47 -9.93 -9.05
C LYS A 84 11.74 -10.78 -10.10
N PRO A 85 10.59 -10.32 -10.62
CA PRO A 85 9.93 -10.98 -11.74
C PRO A 85 10.83 -10.98 -12.99
N PRO A 86 10.70 -12.00 -13.87
CA PRO A 86 9.75 -13.11 -13.81
C PRO A 86 10.21 -14.27 -12.91
N PHE A 87 11.12 -14.02 -11.96
CA PHE A 87 11.67 -15.00 -11.03
C PHE A 87 12.29 -16.21 -11.75
N ARG A 88 12.97 -15.93 -12.87
CA ARG A 88 13.51 -16.95 -13.77
C ARG A 88 14.53 -17.83 -13.05
N CYS A 89 14.20 -19.11 -12.88
CA CYS A 89 15.11 -20.15 -12.43
C CYS A 89 15.62 -20.90 -13.66
N GLU A 90 16.94 -21.05 -13.80
CA GLU A 90 17.56 -21.72 -14.95
C GLU A 90 18.66 -22.66 -14.47
N ASN A 91 18.59 -23.92 -14.89
CA ASN A 91 19.54 -24.96 -14.51
C ASN A 91 19.69 -25.99 -15.63
N GLU A 92 20.62 -26.92 -15.44
CA GLU A 92 20.85 -28.03 -16.36
C GLU A 92 20.67 -29.36 -15.63
N GLY A 93 20.13 -30.35 -16.31
CA GLY A 93 19.91 -31.68 -15.76
C GLY A 93 19.45 -32.67 -16.82
N TRP A 94 19.60 -33.96 -16.51
CA TRP A 94 19.18 -35.07 -17.39
C TRP A 94 17.85 -35.69 -16.94
N GLY A 95 17.44 -35.47 -15.69
CA GLY A 95 16.29 -36.11 -15.06
C GLY A 95 15.10 -35.18 -14.84
N GLU A 96 13.91 -35.80 -14.84
CA GLU A 96 12.63 -35.20 -14.50
C GLU A 96 12.39 -35.33 -12.99
N PHE A 97 11.69 -34.37 -12.38
CA PHE A 97 11.36 -34.43 -10.95
C PHE A 97 10.24 -33.47 -10.56
N ASP A 98 9.54 -33.82 -9.49
CA ASP A 98 8.62 -32.92 -8.81
C ASP A 98 9.37 -31.95 -7.90
N MET A 99 8.96 -30.69 -7.91
CA MET A 99 9.48 -29.65 -7.03
C MET A 99 8.38 -28.81 -6.39
N THR A 100 8.77 -28.02 -5.39
CA THR A 100 7.89 -27.00 -4.83
C THR A 100 8.48 -25.62 -5.09
N ILE A 101 7.62 -24.71 -5.50
CA ILE A 101 7.94 -23.31 -5.75
C ILE A 101 7.20 -22.48 -4.71
N ASP A 102 7.95 -21.93 -3.77
CA ASP A 102 7.45 -21.13 -2.67
C ASP A 102 7.42 -19.64 -3.05
N CYS A 103 6.22 -19.12 -3.31
CA CYS A 103 5.99 -17.71 -3.61
C CYS A 103 5.67 -16.94 -2.33
N TYR A 104 6.59 -16.07 -1.89
CA TYR A 104 6.43 -15.28 -0.68
C TYR A 104 5.69 -13.97 -0.98
N ILE A 105 4.55 -13.77 -0.32
CA ILE A 105 3.77 -12.52 -0.38
C ILE A 105 4.36 -11.50 0.60
N THR A 106 4.78 -11.99 1.77
CA THR A 106 5.52 -11.23 2.78
C THR A 106 6.60 -12.14 3.36
N GLU A 107 7.51 -11.62 4.19
CA GLU A 107 8.53 -12.45 4.85
C GLU A 107 7.95 -13.59 5.70
N LYS A 108 6.69 -13.47 6.15
CA LYS A 108 6.02 -14.46 7.02
C LYS A 108 4.92 -15.26 6.32
N SER A 109 4.56 -14.89 5.09
CA SER A 109 3.43 -15.50 4.37
C SER A 109 3.88 -15.92 2.98
N LYS A 110 3.71 -17.21 2.69
CA LYS A 110 4.04 -17.82 1.39
C LYS A 110 2.92 -18.72 0.91
N GLN A 111 2.94 -19.02 -0.38
CA GLN A 111 2.15 -20.06 -1.01
C GLN A 111 3.07 -21.00 -1.76
N SER A 112 2.88 -22.30 -1.54
CA SER A 112 3.71 -23.35 -2.15
C SER A 112 2.97 -23.94 -3.34
N LEU A 113 3.58 -23.87 -4.51
CA LEU A 113 3.06 -24.41 -5.77
C LEU A 113 3.81 -25.70 -6.10
N SER A 114 3.10 -26.80 -6.32
CA SER A 114 3.68 -28.05 -6.82
C SER A 114 3.95 -27.94 -8.31
N HIS A 115 5.15 -28.25 -8.76
CA HIS A 115 5.52 -28.21 -10.17
C HIS A 115 6.24 -29.50 -10.58
N ASP A 116 5.74 -30.13 -11.65
CA ASP A 116 6.38 -31.27 -12.29
C ASP A 116 7.30 -30.77 -13.41
N LEU A 117 8.62 -30.98 -13.24
CA LEU A 117 9.59 -30.75 -14.30
C LEU A 117 9.70 -32.01 -15.16
N ASN A 118 9.13 -31.95 -16.36
CA ASN A 118 9.21 -33.02 -17.34
C ASN A 118 9.68 -32.53 -18.72
N PHE A 119 10.06 -33.46 -19.58
CA PHE A 119 10.65 -33.18 -20.89
C PHE A 119 9.75 -33.66 -22.05
N ALA A 120 8.47 -33.90 -21.79
CA ALA A 120 7.50 -34.32 -22.80
C ALA A 120 7.28 -33.24 -23.89
N LYS A 121 7.43 -31.95 -23.53
CA LYS A 121 7.37 -30.81 -24.44
C LYS A 121 8.54 -29.87 -24.20
N ASN A 122 8.96 -29.13 -25.24
CA ASN A 122 9.98 -28.08 -25.08
C ASN A 122 9.47 -26.86 -24.32
N ARG A 123 8.15 -26.62 -24.34
CA ARG A 123 7.50 -25.57 -23.57
C ARG A 123 6.15 -26.06 -23.06
N TYR A 124 5.84 -25.78 -21.80
CA TYR A 124 4.53 -26.05 -21.22
C TYR A 124 4.23 -25.09 -20.07
N GLU A 125 2.97 -25.06 -19.66
CA GLU A 125 2.44 -24.12 -18.69
C GLU A 125 1.65 -24.87 -17.61
N ALA A 126 1.80 -24.44 -16.35
CA ALA A 126 1.01 -24.94 -15.23
C ALA A 126 0.35 -23.77 -14.50
N GLU A 127 -0.98 -23.80 -14.38
CA GLU A 127 -1.74 -22.77 -13.67
C GLU A 127 -2.06 -23.19 -12.23
N HIS A 128 -1.86 -22.27 -11.29
CA HIS A 128 -2.20 -22.43 -9.88
C HIS A 128 -3.06 -21.27 -9.39
N THR A 129 -4.00 -21.53 -8.49
CA THR A 129 -4.76 -20.46 -7.83
C THR A 129 -4.10 -20.09 -6.52
N VAL A 130 -3.73 -18.82 -6.38
CA VAL A 130 -3.17 -18.26 -5.14
C VAL A 130 -4.18 -17.37 -4.42
N SER A 131 -4.18 -17.39 -3.08
CA SER A 131 -5.11 -16.59 -2.28
C SER A 131 -4.46 -15.59 -1.31
N PHE A 132 -4.86 -14.33 -1.42
CA PHE A 132 -4.37 -13.21 -0.63
C PHE A 132 -5.42 -12.86 0.42
N LYS A 133 -5.14 -13.17 1.69
CA LYS A 133 -6.03 -12.90 2.83
C LYS A 133 -5.65 -11.56 3.45
N ASN A 134 -6.60 -10.62 3.49
CA ASN A 134 -6.39 -9.25 3.99
C ASN A 134 -5.11 -8.61 3.44
N PRO A 135 -4.96 -8.52 2.10
CA PRO A 135 -3.78 -7.89 1.52
C PRO A 135 -3.66 -6.43 1.98
N SER A 136 -2.43 -5.97 2.21
CA SER A 136 -2.16 -4.56 2.52
C SER A 136 -2.62 -3.65 1.38
N GLN A 137 -2.79 -2.36 1.65
CA GLN A 137 -3.21 -1.39 0.62
C GLN A 137 -2.25 -1.37 -0.59
N ALA A 138 -0.93 -1.46 -0.34
CA ALA A 138 0.06 -1.55 -1.41
C ALA A 138 -0.11 -2.80 -2.27
N LEU A 139 -0.34 -3.96 -1.64
CA LEU A 139 -0.58 -5.21 -2.35
C LEU A 139 -1.92 -5.18 -3.11
N GLN A 140 -2.93 -4.51 -2.58
CA GLN A 140 -4.20 -4.31 -3.28
C GLN A 140 -4.04 -3.49 -4.57
N LEU A 141 -3.15 -2.48 -4.59
CA LEU A 141 -2.87 -1.71 -5.81
C LEU A 141 -2.27 -2.59 -6.91
N ILE A 142 -1.25 -3.39 -6.56
CA ILE A 142 -0.63 -4.35 -7.48
C ILE A 142 -1.68 -5.37 -7.97
N LEU A 143 -2.51 -5.91 -7.06
CA LEU A 143 -3.55 -6.86 -7.42
C LEU A 143 -4.68 -6.25 -8.26
N ARG A 144 -4.86 -4.92 -8.25
CA ARG A 144 -5.85 -4.22 -9.06
C ARG A 144 -5.43 -4.14 -10.52
N GLU A 145 -4.12 -4.09 -10.80
CA GLU A 145 -3.60 -4.11 -12.18
C GLU A 145 -3.91 -5.43 -12.90
N THR A 146 -4.09 -6.51 -12.14
CA THR A 146 -4.38 -7.86 -12.67
C THR A 146 -5.85 -8.25 -12.57
N GLY A 147 -6.72 -7.38 -12.05
CA GLY A 147 -8.16 -7.59 -12.02
C GLY A 147 -8.87 -6.85 -10.87
N PRO A 148 -10.21 -6.81 -10.87
CA PRO A 148 -10.99 -6.11 -9.86
C PRO A 148 -10.79 -6.71 -8.47
N LEU A 149 -10.91 -5.86 -7.45
CA LEU A 149 -10.91 -6.29 -6.04
C LEU A 149 -12.37 -6.49 -5.58
N PRO A 150 -12.65 -7.43 -4.66
CA PRO A 150 -14.00 -7.61 -4.10
C PRO A 150 -14.61 -6.33 -3.51
N SER A 151 -13.77 -5.42 -3.02
CA SER A 151 -14.22 -4.10 -2.51
C SER A 151 -14.70 -3.15 -3.61
N ASP A 152 -14.32 -3.35 -4.88
CA ASP A 152 -14.72 -2.46 -5.98
C ASP A 152 -16.21 -2.70 -6.37
N ASP A 153 -16.71 -3.92 -6.17
CA ASP A 153 -18.10 -4.33 -6.43
C ASP A 153 -19.10 -3.61 -5.50
N ASP A 154 -18.75 -3.44 -4.22
CA ASP A 154 -19.52 -2.63 -3.27
C ASP A 154 -19.53 -1.13 -3.65
N ARG A 155 -18.47 -0.66 -4.31
CA ARG A 155 -18.37 0.73 -4.80
C ARG A 155 -19.26 0.96 -6.03
N LEU A 156 -19.40 -0.05 -6.90
CA LEU A 156 -20.27 -0.04 -8.08
C LEU A 156 -21.75 -0.19 -7.71
N LYS A 157 -22.09 -1.09 -6.77
CA LYS A 157 -23.47 -1.21 -6.26
C LYS A 157 -23.94 0.04 -5.52
N LYS A 158 -23.03 0.79 -4.90
CA LYS A 158 -23.33 2.10 -4.30
C LYS A 158 -23.55 3.23 -5.33
N LYS A 159 -23.22 3.02 -6.61
CA LYS A 159 -23.56 3.93 -7.72
C LYS A 159 -24.91 3.64 -8.38
N GLY A 160 -25.54 2.49 -8.13
CA GLY A 160 -26.82 2.10 -8.73
C GLY A 160 -28.07 2.26 -7.84
N GLY A 161 -27.88 2.49 -6.52
CA GLY A 161 -28.99 2.68 -5.58
C GLY A 161 -29.10 4.14 -5.16
N ALA A 162 -30.24 4.78 -5.45
CA ALA A 162 -30.63 6.06 -4.87
C ALA A 162 -30.65 5.95 -3.32
N GLY A 163 -29.52 6.24 -2.68
CA GLY A 163 -29.34 6.07 -1.24
C GLY A 163 -28.31 7.04 -0.70
N LYS A 164 -28.77 8.28 -0.42
CA LYS A 164 -28.13 9.35 0.36
C LYS A 164 -26.62 9.53 0.19
N LYS A 165 -26.26 10.63 -0.49
CA LYS A 165 -25.00 11.37 -0.29
C LYS A 165 -24.70 11.48 1.21
N GLY A 166 -23.85 10.60 1.74
CA GLY A 166 -23.04 10.93 2.89
C GLY A 166 -22.08 11.98 2.40
N ALA A 167 -22.26 13.22 2.87
CA ALA A 167 -21.49 14.38 2.45
C ALA A 167 -20.00 14.03 2.41
N GLN A 168 -19.45 13.97 1.20
CA GLN A 168 -18.02 13.98 0.97
C GLN A 168 -17.56 15.34 1.50
N LYS A 169 -17.00 15.34 2.72
CA LYS A 169 -16.88 16.53 3.56
C LYS A 169 -15.71 17.43 3.13
N TYR A 170 -14.76 16.87 2.38
CA TYR A 170 -13.54 17.54 1.93
C TYR A 170 -13.24 17.15 0.47
N ASP A 171 -13.10 18.15 -0.39
CA ASP A 171 -12.91 17.98 -1.82
C ASP A 171 -11.42 17.74 -2.12
N TYR A 172 -11.02 16.49 -2.34
CA TYR A 172 -9.62 16.11 -2.55
C TYR A 172 -8.99 16.76 -3.79
N GLU A 173 -9.80 17.08 -4.80
CA GLU A 173 -9.34 17.76 -6.01
C GLU A 173 -8.94 19.21 -5.69
N LYS A 174 -9.69 19.88 -4.80
CA LYS A 174 -9.34 21.21 -4.30
C LYS A 174 -8.13 21.19 -3.36
N ILE A 175 -7.95 20.14 -2.57
CA ILE A 175 -6.74 19.97 -1.73
C ILE A 175 -5.50 19.87 -2.62
N ALA A 176 -5.54 19.03 -3.66
CA ALA A 176 -4.42 18.86 -4.58
C ALA A 176 -4.04 20.18 -5.26
N GLN A 177 -5.04 20.93 -5.77
CA GLN A 177 -4.82 22.23 -6.43
C GLN A 177 -4.29 23.30 -5.47
N ALA A 178 -4.68 23.26 -4.19
CA ALA A 178 -4.19 24.19 -3.19
C ALA A 178 -2.74 23.88 -2.78
N LEU A 179 -2.40 22.58 -2.64
CA LEU A 179 -1.05 22.12 -2.32
C LEU A 179 -0.02 22.47 -3.40
N GLU A 180 -0.40 22.39 -4.68
CA GLU A 180 0.48 22.74 -5.82
C GLU A 180 0.79 24.25 -5.88
N LYS A 181 -0.05 25.09 -5.26
CA LYS A 181 0.04 26.55 -5.31
C LYS A 181 0.51 27.20 -4.01
N LEU A 182 1.06 26.42 -3.08
CA LEU A 182 1.56 26.95 -1.80
C LEU A 182 2.93 27.62 -1.96
N ASP A 183 3.10 28.71 -1.22
CA ASP A 183 4.40 29.34 -1.01
C ASP A 183 5.25 28.54 -0.01
N GLU A 184 6.56 28.79 0.03
CA GLU A 184 7.55 28.02 0.79
C GLU A 184 7.23 27.95 2.31
N ASP A 185 6.75 29.05 2.89
CA ASP A 185 6.34 29.14 4.30
C ASP A 185 5.11 28.26 4.62
N ASP A 186 4.15 28.18 3.70
CA ASP A 186 2.94 27.37 3.86
C ASP A 186 3.19 25.88 3.63
N LEU A 187 4.11 25.56 2.72
CA LEU A 187 4.56 24.19 2.46
C LEU A 187 5.22 23.56 3.68
N LEU A 188 6.09 24.31 4.37
CA LEU A 188 6.70 23.91 5.65
C LEU A 188 5.64 23.59 6.71
N ARG A 189 4.59 24.42 6.78
CA ARG A 189 3.52 24.22 7.76
C ARG A 189 2.67 22.98 7.45
N VAL A 190 2.40 22.72 6.17
CA VAL A 190 1.72 21.51 5.69
C VAL A 190 2.52 20.25 6.01
N ILE A 191 3.83 20.26 5.74
CA ILE A 191 4.72 19.13 6.05
C ILE A 191 4.73 18.85 7.56
N GLN A 192 4.75 19.88 8.40
CA GLN A 192 4.69 19.72 9.85
C GLN A 192 3.36 19.09 10.30
N ILE A 193 2.22 19.55 9.76
CA ILE A 193 0.90 18.96 10.05
C ILE A 193 0.87 17.48 9.68
N ILE A 194 1.46 17.13 8.54
CA ILE A 194 1.56 15.77 8.02
C ILE A 194 2.44 14.89 8.91
N ASN A 195 3.58 15.40 9.36
CA ASN A 195 4.48 14.63 10.23
C ASN A 195 3.88 14.42 11.63
N ASP A 196 3.25 15.45 12.20
CA ASP A 196 2.66 15.42 13.55
C ASP A 196 1.41 14.53 13.64
N ASN A 197 0.70 14.31 12.53
CA ASN A 197 -0.51 13.49 12.48
C ASN A 197 -0.33 12.20 11.66
N LYS A 198 0.91 11.83 11.31
CA LYS A 198 1.21 10.62 10.54
C LYS A 198 0.75 9.38 11.29
N THR A 199 -0.05 8.55 10.65
CA THR A 199 -0.43 7.22 11.16
C THR A 199 0.16 6.13 10.26
N ALA A 200 0.11 4.87 10.70
CA ALA A 200 0.61 3.73 9.93
C ALA A 200 -0.08 3.51 8.57
N GLU A 201 -1.16 4.25 8.28
CA GLU A 201 -1.93 4.20 7.04
C GLU A 201 -1.55 5.31 6.05
N THR A 202 -0.80 6.35 6.47
CA THR A 202 -0.46 7.51 5.63
C THR A 202 0.81 7.25 4.82
N TYR A 203 0.69 7.24 3.49
CA TYR A 203 1.81 7.06 2.58
C TYR A 203 2.40 8.40 2.18
N ILE A 204 3.70 8.55 2.42
CA ILE A 204 4.49 9.73 2.10
C ILE A 204 5.76 9.22 1.44
N LYS A 205 6.01 9.64 0.20
CA LYS A 205 7.28 9.42 -0.48
C LYS A 205 8.07 10.73 -0.42
N SER A 206 9.20 10.69 0.27
CA SER A 206 10.13 11.81 0.37
C SER A 206 11.42 11.41 -0.33
N ASP A 207 11.68 11.97 -1.51
CA ASP A 207 12.97 11.79 -2.18
C ASP A 207 13.96 12.80 -1.55
N VAL A 208 14.47 12.43 -0.36
CA VAL A 208 15.46 13.23 0.39
C VAL A 208 16.89 12.89 -0.02
N ASP A 209 17.11 11.73 -0.62
CA ASP A 209 18.43 11.29 -1.07
C ASP A 209 18.68 11.74 -2.52
N GLY A 210 18.86 13.04 -2.70
CA GLY A 210 19.56 13.57 -3.86
C GLY A 210 21.03 13.15 -3.78
N GLU A 211 21.36 11.96 -4.28
CA GLU A 211 22.76 11.63 -4.52
C GLU A 211 23.36 12.69 -5.46
N LEU A 212 24.47 13.27 -5.02
CA LEU A 212 25.28 14.21 -5.76
C LEU A 212 25.77 13.55 -7.05
N ALA A 213 25.00 13.67 -8.13
CA ALA A 213 25.46 13.32 -9.45
C ALA A 213 26.64 14.24 -9.81
N PRO A 214 27.79 13.70 -10.27
CA PRO A 214 28.95 14.52 -10.61
C PRO A 214 28.57 15.53 -11.70
N ALA A 215 28.91 16.78 -11.41
CA ALA A 215 28.59 17.98 -12.20
C ALA A 215 28.84 17.79 -13.70
N SER A 216 27.76 17.59 -14.45
CA SER A 216 27.72 17.90 -15.88
C SER A 216 27.22 19.34 -16.02
N PRO A 217 27.96 20.24 -16.70
CA PRO A 217 27.61 21.65 -16.73
C PRO A 217 26.42 21.86 -17.67
N GLY A 218 25.27 22.29 -17.13
CA GLY A 218 24.16 22.81 -17.93
C GLY A 218 22.75 22.31 -17.60
N VAL A 219 22.51 21.67 -16.46
CA VAL A 219 21.14 21.26 -16.05
C VAL A 219 20.77 21.97 -14.73
N ASP A 220 19.60 22.60 -14.72
CA ASP A 220 19.06 23.38 -13.61
C ASP A 220 19.09 22.63 -12.27
N LEU A 221 19.64 23.28 -11.25
CA LEU A 221 19.88 22.78 -9.89
C LEU A 221 18.65 22.81 -8.97
N LEU A 222 17.46 22.42 -9.45
CA LEU A 222 16.21 22.52 -8.67
C LEU A 222 15.46 21.20 -8.39
N ALA A 223 16.08 20.04 -8.60
CA ALA A 223 15.43 18.76 -8.31
C ALA A 223 15.96 18.09 -7.02
N ALA A 224 16.06 18.85 -5.92
CA ALA A 224 16.37 18.29 -4.61
C ALA A 224 15.18 18.52 -3.66
N GLY A 225 14.52 17.42 -3.25
CA GLY A 225 13.47 17.43 -2.23
C GLY A 225 12.03 17.31 -2.75
N GLU A 226 11.75 16.40 -3.68
CA GLU A 226 10.36 16.13 -4.08
C GLU A 226 9.62 15.37 -2.96
N PHE A 227 8.57 15.99 -2.43
CA PHE A 227 7.69 15.43 -1.40
C PHE A 227 6.33 15.09 -2.03
N SER A 228 6.06 13.80 -2.25
CA SER A 228 4.79 13.32 -2.80
C SER A 228 3.95 12.65 -1.71
N ILE A 229 2.70 13.12 -1.57
CA ILE A 229 1.76 12.68 -0.54
C ILE A 229 0.53 12.08 -1.23
N ASP A 230 0.11 10.88 -0.83
CA ASP A 230 -1.16 10.35 -1.29
C ASP A 230 -2.32 10.85 -0.40
N LEU A 231 -3.10 11.78 -0.95
CA LEU A 231 -4.22 12.42 -0.25
C LEU A 231 -5.33 11.44 0.17
N TYR A 232 -5.44 10.27 -0.49
CA TYR A 232 -6.43 9.25 -0.16
C TYR A 232 -5.99 8.31 0.97
N THR A 233 -4.72 8.38 1.36
CA THR A 233 -4.15 7.63 2.50
C THR A 233 -4.12 8.44 3.79
N MET A 234 -4.55 9.71 3.72
CA MET A 234 -4.61 10.59 4.87
C MET A 234 -5.81 10.24 5.75
N SER A 235 -5.60 10.26 7.07
CA SER A 235 -6.70 10.11 8.02
C SER A 235 -7.72 11.24 7.89
N ASP A 236 -8.96 11.02 8.32
CA ASP A 236 -10.01 12.06 8.32
C ASP A 236 -9.59 13.29 9.16
N GLN A 237 -8.79 13.08 10.21
CA GLN A 237 -8.25 14.13 11.06
C GLN A 237 -7.17 14.94 10.34
N MET A 238 -6.25 14.26 9.64
CA MET A 238 -5.22 14.87 8.81
C MET A 238 -5.84 15.70 7.68
N THR A 239 -6.77 15.09 6.94
CA THR A 239 -7.48 15.70 5.81
C THR A 239 -8.22 16.96 6.27
N LYS A 240 -8.83 16.92 7.47
CA LYS A 240 -9.46 18.09 8.06
C LYS A 240 -8.47 19.21 8.39
N LEU A 241 -7.33 18.90 9.02
CA LEU A 241 -6.33 19.92 9.38
C LEU A 241 -5.70 20.56 8.14
N LEU A 242 -5.41 19.76 7.12
CA LEU A 242 -4.93 20.24 5.83
C LEU A 242 -5.99 21.07 5.11
N TRP A 243 -7.23 20.58 5.02
CA TRP A 243 -8.34 21.31 4.44
C TRP A 243 -8.57 22.66 5.13
N ASP A 244 -8.63 22.64 6.47
CA ASP A 244 -8.83 23.83 7.28
C ASP A 244 -7.68 24.80 7.04
N TYR A 245 -6.41 24.38 7.02
CA TYR A 245 -5.25 25.26 6.75
C TYR A 245 -5.26 25.86 5.34
N LEU A 246 -5.40 25.02 4.31
CA LEU A 246 -5.37 25.40 2.89
C LEU A 246 -6.54 26.32 2.50
N HIS A 247 -7.67 26.17 3.16
CA HIS A 247 -8.88 26.95 2.89
C HIS A 247 -9.17 27.99 4.00
N TRP A 248 -8.26 28.18 4.96
CA TRP A 248 -8.38 29.21 5.99
C TRP A 248 -8.20 30.68 5.51
N PRO A 249 -7.68 31.04 4.31
CA PRO A 249 -7.31 32.43 4.10
C PRO A 249 -8.50 33.40 3.94
N LEU A 250 -9.76 32.95 4.01
CA LEU A 250 -10.93 33.81 3.80
C LEU A 250 -11.86 34.00 5.02
N ARG A 251 -11.36 33.85 6.26
CA ARG A 251 -12.09 34.36 7.45
C ARG A 251 -11.30 35.29 8.38
N ALA A 252 -10.03 35.58 8.10
CA ALA A 252 -9.22 36.46 8.95
C ALA A 252 -9.03 37.90 8.40
N ILE A 253 -9.51 38.26 7.21
CA ILE A 253 -9.37 39.63 6.65
C ILE A 253 -10.66 40.47 6.75
N SER A 254 -11.79 39.92 7.23
CA SER A 254 -13.05 40.69 7.39
C SER A 254 -13.57 40.82 8.83
N MET A 255 -12.74 40.65 9.85
CA MET A 255 -13.14 40.99 11.22
C MET A 255 -12.08 41.83 11.93
N GLY A 256 -11.76 42.96 11.30
CA GLY A 256 -11.42 44.18 12.03
C GLY A 256 -12.64 45.11 12.02
N LEU A 257 -13.21 45.33 13.22
CA LEU A 257 -14.18 46.38 13.57
C LEU A 257 -15.60 46.29 12.96
N HIS A 258 -16.56 45.75 13.73
CA HIS A 258 -17.58 46.53 14.44
C HIS A 258 -18.58 45.60 15.18
N GLY A 259 -18.65 45.75 16.50
CA GLY A 259 -19.91 45.74 17.26
C GLY A 259 -20.74 44.45 17.42
N LEU A 260 -20.73 43.94 18.66
CA LEU A 260 -21.89 43.42 19.42
C LEU A 260 -22.83 42.37 18.77
N ARG A 261 -22.77 41.13 19.28
CA ARG A 261 -23.88 40.37 19.95
C ARG A 261 -23.51 38.87 20.05
N LYS A 262 -23.05 38.37 21.21
CA LYS A 262 -23.81 37.80 22.35
C LYS A 262 -24.31 36.34 22.15
N TRP A 263 -23.80 35.46 23.04
CA TRP A 263 -24.30 34.13 23.51
C TRP A 263 -24.21 32.94 22.54
N ALA A 264 -23.88 31.70 22.92
CA ALA A 264 -23.56 31.00 24.17
C ALA A 264 -22.85 29.68 23.73
N GLY A 265 -22.05 28.94 24.49
CA GLY A 265 -21.71 28.91 25.90
C GLY A 265 -21.03 27.55 26.11
N LEU A 266 -19.82 27.55 26.67
CA LEU A 266 -19.13 26.37 27.17
C LEU A 266 -18.20 26.87 28.29
N ASP A 267 -18.77 26.96 29.48
CA ASP A 267 -18.02 27.15 30.72
C ASP A 267 -17.40 25.81 31.12
N ILE A 268 -16.08 25.75 31.15
CA ILE A 268 -15.33 24.78 31.94
C ILE A 268 -14.65 25.57 33.06
N TYR A 269 -15.03 25.25 34.30
CA TYR A 269 -14.40 25.65 35.57
C TYR A 269 -12.86 25.48 35.48
N ASP A 270 -12.02 26.33 36.05
CA ASP A 270 -11.84 26.50 37.50
C ASP A 270 -10.71 27.53 37.77
N ARG A 271 -10.75 28.09 38.98
CA ARG A 271 -9.68 28.75 39.76
C ARG A 271 -9.40 30.26 39.73
N PRO A 272 -8.90 30.79 40.88
CA PRO A 272 -9.50 31.94 41.54
C PRO A 272 -8.63 33.20 41.44
N LEU A 273 -9.25 34.36 41.66
CA LEU A 273 -8.53 35.62 41.86
C LEU A 273 -8.59 36.06 43.32
N THR A 274 -7.41 36.47 43.74
CA THR A 274 -6.97 36.96 45.03
C THR A 274 -7.59 38.30 45.43
N SER A 275 -7.80 38.43 46.74
CA SER A 275 -7.44 39.58 47.58
C SER A 275 -8.27 40.88 47.52
N GLN A 276 -9.00 41.04 48.64
CA GLN A 276 -8.93 42.15 49.59
C GLN A 276 -10.02 43.25 49.62
N LYS A 277 -10.58 43.29 50.85
CA LYS A 277 -10.91 44.44 51.72
C LYS A 277 -12.34 45.01 51.72
N SER A 278 -13.04 44.57 52.77
CA SER A 278 -13.51 45.38 53.91
C SER A 278 -14.67 46.34 53.71
N LYS A 279 -15.81 46.03 54.38
CA LYS A 279 -16.49 46.81 55.45
C LYS A 279 -17.92 46.26 55.59
N LYS A 280 -18.27 45.64 56.73
CA LYS A 280 -18.91 46.21 57.95
C LYS A 280 -20.45 46.15 57.93
N GLY A 281 -21.02 45.67 59.04
CA GLY A 281 -22.37 45.97 59.55
C GLY A 281 -23.37 44.83 59.33
N LEU A 282 -23.62 43.96 60.32
CA LEU A 282 -24.51 44.08 61.50
C LEU A 282 -25.98 43.70 61.21
N VAL A 283 -26.44 42.67 61.94
CA VAL A 283 -27.65 42.62 62.80
C VAL A 283 -29.01 42.68 62.06
N SER A 284 -30.01 41.84 62.31
CA SER A 284 -30.30 40.77 63.27
C SER A 284 -31.27 39.80 62.59
#